data_AF-A0A2D7Z7U8-F1
#
_entry.id   AF-A0A2D7Z7U8-F1
#
_cell.length_a   1.000
_cell.length_b   1.000
_cell.length_c   1.000
_cell.angle_alpha   90.00
_cell.angle_beta   90.00
_cell.angle_gamma   90.00
#
_symmetry.space_group_name_H-M   'P 1'
#
loop_
_entity.id
_entity.type
_entity.pdbx_description
1 polymer ?
#
loop_
_entity_poly.entity_id
_entity_poly.type
_entity_poly.pdbx_seq_one_letter_code
_entity_poly.pdbx_strand_id
1 'polypeptide(L)'
;MNKELKQAILRDSGISDTSVVPVRRIREDRPVRKLEVKVLRRYPPRLISSRKWTGRVAAACGRGDTGVIGLVLWDDQVDQVATGDTVIIRNGWCKRRMGERVVSTGRSGSLVVRNHSESRS
;
A
#
# COMPACT_ATOMS: atom_id res chain seq x y z
N MET A 1 -2.87 -27.32 2.99
CA MET A 1 -3.69 -26.46 3.87
C MET A 1 -4.67 -25.68 3.00
N ASN A 2 -5.96 -25.99 3.06
CA ASN A 2 -6.97 -25.37 2.18
C ASN A 2 -7.22 -23.89 2.56
N LYS A 3 -7.69 -23.10 1.59
CA LYS A 3 -7.91 -21.64 1.74
C LYS A 3 -9.07 -21.35 2.70
N GLU A 4 -10.03 -22.28 2.81
CA GLU A 4 -11.22 -22.17 3.66
C GLU A 4 -10.91 -22.37 5.15
N LEU A 5 -10.07 -23.36 5.53
CA LEU A 5 -9.67 -23.55 6.94
C LEU A 5 -8.89 -22.34 7.45
N LYS A 6 -8.01 -21.74 6.63
CA LYS A 6 -7.33 -20.50 7.02
C LYS A 6 -8.32 -19.35 7.28
N GLN A 7 -9.32 -19.20 6.43
CA GLN A 7 -10.33 -18.14 6.55
C GLN A 7 -11.23 -18.35 7.77
N ALA A 8 -11.61 -19.60 8.07
CA ALA A 8 -12.40 -19.96 9.24
C ALA A 8 -11.62 -19.69 10.54
N ILE A 9 -10.35 -20.12 10.62
CA ILE A 9 -9.48 -19.89 11.78
C ILE A 9 -9.28 -18.39 12.05
N LEU A 10 -9.12 -17.57 11.00
CA LEU A 10 -8.99 -16.11 11.14
C LEU A 10 -10.28 -15.45 11.68
N ARG A 11 -11.46 -15.95 11.31
CA ARG A 11 -12.75 -15.45 11.81
C ARG A 11 -12.97 -15.84 13.27
N ASP A 12 -12.67 -17.08 13.64
CA ASP A 12 -12.97 -17.65 14.96
C ASP A 12 -12.03 -17.14 16.05
N SER A 13 -10.80 -16.77 15.69
CA SER A 13 -9.81 -16.18 16.61
C SER A 13 -10.04 -14.70 16.94
N GLY A 14 -11.10 -14.07 16.41
CA GLY A 14 -11.34 -12.62 16.53
C GLY A 14 -10.30 -11.76 15.79
N ILE A 15 -9.35 -12.39 15.08
CA ILE A 15 -8.34 -11.75 14.24
C ILE A 15 -8.96 -11.53 12.86
N SER A 16 -9.92 -10.61 12.78
CA SER A 16 -10.35 -10.09 11.47
C SER A 16 -9.11 -9.57 10.74
N ASP A 17 -8.97 -9.86 9.43
CA ASP A 17 -7.89 -9.37 8.55
C ASP A 17 -7.81 -7.83 8.62
N THR A 18 -7.08 -7.37 9.63
CA THR A 18 -6.88 -6.03 10.17
C THR A 18 -7.68 -4.94 9.50
N SER A 19 -8.60 -4.28 10.21
CA SER A 19 -9.36 -3.14 9.69
C SER A 19 -8.48 -2.10 8.99
N VAL A 20 -8.96 -1.57 7.86
CA VAL A 20 -8.25 -0.54 7.09
C VAL A 20 -8.00 0.66 8.00
N VAL A 21 -6.74 1.09 8.10
CA VAL A 21 -6.36 2.26 8.88
C VAL A 21 -6.78 3.51 8.11
N PRO A 22 -7.64 4.39 8.67
CA PRO A 22 -8.01 5.62 8.00
C PRO A 22 -6.79 6.52 7.80
N VAL A 23 -6.64 7.11 6.61
CA VAL A 23 -5.55 8.04 6.27
C VAL A 23 -5.31 9.12 7.33
N ARG A 24 -6.36 9.71 7.92
CA ARG A 24 -6.21 10.72 8.99
C ARG A 24 -5.52 10.20 10.26
N ARG A 25 -5.55 8.88 10.50
CA ARG A 25 -4.93 8.22 11.65
C ARG A 25 -3.49 7.77 11.39
N ILE A 26 -3.02 7.84 10.15
CA ILE A 26 -1.64 7.49 9.79
C ILE A 26 -0.70 8.58 10.28
N ARG A 27 0.23 8.19 11.15
CA ARG A 27 1.30 9.03 11.71
C ARG A 27 2.64 8.65 11.09
N GLU A 28 3.53 9.62 10.97
CA GLU A 28 4.91 9.40 10.54
C GLU A 28 5.69 8.53 11.53
N ASP A 29 6.71 7.84 11.02
CA ASP A 29 7.60 6.98 11.81
C ASP A 29 6.88 5.87 12.58
N ARG A 30 5.77 5.38 12.02
CA ARG A 30 4.95 4.30 12.58
C ARG A 30 4.59 3.26 11.52
N PRO A 31 4.35 2.00 11.95
CA PRO A 31 3.81 0.96 11.08
C PRO A 31 2.36 1.25 10.68
N VAL A 32 2.00 0.87 9.46
CA VAL A 32 0.64 0.95 8.91
C VAL A 32 0.18 -0.46 8.60
N ARG A 33 -0.66 -1.03 9.47
CA ARG A 33 -1.04 -2.46 9.37
C ARG A 33 -1.76 -2.80 8.07
N LYS A 34 -2.75 -1.98 7.69
CA LYS A 34 -3.47 -2.08 6.42
C LYS A 34 -3.88 -0.70 5.94
N LEU A 35 -3.57 -0.38 4.69
CA LEU A 35 -3.98 0.84 4.00
C LEU A 35 -4.62 0.44 2.68
N GLU A 36 -5.82 0.96 2.42
CA GLU A 36 -6.52 0.80 1.14
C GLU A 36 -6.77 2.20 0.57
N VAL A 37 -6.30 2.44 -0.65
CA VAL A 37 -6.41 3.74 -1.32
C VAL A 37 -6.60 3.57 -2.82
N LYS A 38 -7.37 4.49 -3.42
CA LYS A 38 -7.41 4.66 -4.87
C LYS A 38 -6.23 5.51 -5.32
N VAL A 39 -5.46 5.04 -6.29
CA VAL A 39 -4.32 5.76 -6.86
C VAL A 39 -4.83 6.87 -7.77
N LEU A 40 -4.60 8.11 -7.35
CA LEU A 40 -4.96 9.31 -8.11
C LEU A 40 -3.92 9.66 -9.17
N ARG A 41 -2.65 9.37 -8.89
CA ARG A 41 -1.53 9.67 -9.80
C ARG A 41 -0.34 8.77 -9.47
N ARG A 42 0.34 8.29 -10.51
CA ARG A 42 1.70 7.72 -10.43
C ARG A 42 2.68 8.63 -11.17
N TYR A 43 3.82 8.91 -10.57
CA TYR A 43 4.90 9.70 -11.19
C TYR A 43 5.87 8.80 -11.95
N PRO A 44 6.64 9.35 -12.92
CA PRO A 44 7.63 8.57 -13.65
C PRO A 44 8.61 7.84 -12.71
N PRO A 45 8.95 6.58 -13.02
CA PRO A 45 9.90 5.83 -12.21
C PRO A 45 11.32 6.37 -12.38
N ARG A 46 12.12 6.21 -11.34
CA ARG A 46 13.55 6.50 -11.34
C ARG A 46 14.33 5.31 -10.82
N LEU A 47 15.55 5.13 -11.30
CA LEU A 47 16.50 4.21 -10.70
C LEU A 47 17.21 4.92 -9.55
N ILE A 48 17.27 4.30 -8.38
CA ILE A 48 18.14 4.77 -7.30
C ILE A 48 19.19 3.71 -7.02
N SER A 49 20.40 4.15 -6.71
CA SER A 49 21.49 3.28 -6.29
C SER A 49 22.14 3.85 -5.04
N SER A 50 22.32 3.00 -4.04
CA SER A 50 22.96 3.33 -2.78
C SER A 50 23.74 2.11 -2.28
N ARG A 51 24.64 2.32 -1.31
CA ARG A 51 25.38 1.21 -0.69
C ARG A 51 24.48 0.11 -0.10
N LYS A 52 23.23 0.44 0.26
CA LYS A 52 22.29 -0.48 0.91
C LYS A 52 21.30 -1.14 -0.05
N TRP A 53 21.04 -0.51 -1.20
CA TRP A 53 20.01 -0.96 -2.13
C TRP A 53 20.10 -0.23 -3.48
N THR A 54 19.83 -0.96 -4.56
CA THR A 54 19.69 -0.46 -5.92
C THR A 54 18.41 -1.03 -6.53
N GLY A 55 17.61 -0.19 -7.18
CA GLY A 55 16.37 -0.62 -7.82
C GLY A 55 15.48 0.54 -8.26
N ARG A 56 14.31 0.20 -8.81
CA ARG A 56 13.36 1.18 -9.36
C ARG A 56 12.43 1.70 -8.28
N VAL A 57 12.13 2.99 -8.33
CA VAL A 57 11.22 3.65 -7.40
C VAL A 57 10.32 4.62 -8.14
N ALA A 58 9.03 4.61 -7.81
CA ALA A 58 8.08 5.61 -8.25
C ALA A 58 7.32 6.19 -7.05
N ALA A 59 7.07 7.50 -7.09
CA ALA A 59 6.11 8.13 -6.19
C ALA A 59 4.69 7.95 -6.75
N ALA A 60 3.71 7.87 -5.87
CA ALA A 60 2.29 7.93 -6.24
C ALA A 60 1.48 8.69 -5.17
N CYS A 61 0.27 9.11 -5.53
CA CYS A 61 -0.69 9.73 -4.63
C CYS A 61 -1.92 8.84 -4.52
N GLY A 62 -2.32 8.51 -3.29
CA GLY A 62 -3.49 7.70 -2.99
C GLY A 62 -4.56 8.50 -2.24
N ARG A 63 -5.83 8.28 -2.55
CA ARG A 63 -7.00 8.74 -1.79
C ARG A 63 -7.60 7.57 -1.03
N GLY A 64 -7.56 7.63 0.30
CA GLY A 64 -8.42 6.80 1.15
C GLY A 64 -9.63 7.62 1.60
N ASP A 65 -10.52 7.04 2.40
CA ASP A 65 -11.79 7.72 2.76
C ASP A 65 -11.56 9.04 3.51
N THR A 66 -10.55 9.08 4.38
CA THR A 66 -10.34 10.20 5.31
C THR A 66 -9.24 11.17 4.93
N GLY A 67 -8.63 11.01 3.75
CA GLY A 67 -7.67 11.97 3.21
C GLY A 67 -6.84 11.42 2.05
N VAL A 68 -5.83 12.20 1.67
CA VAL A 68 -4.79 11.82 0.71
C VAL A 68 -3.50 11.42 1.42
N ILE A 69 -2.74 10.53 0.80
CA ILE A 69 -1.45 10.04 1.31
C ILE A 69 -0.51 9.80 0.14
N GLY A 70 0.77 10.13 0.32
CA GLY A 70 1.79 9.74 -0.64
C GLY A 70 2.08 8.24 -0.54
N LEU A 71 2.50 7.64 -1.65
CA LEU A 71 2.98 6.27 -1.73
C LEU A 71 4.39 6.25 -2.32
N VAL A 72 5.23 5.32 -1.85
CA VAL A 72 6.46 4.92 -2.56
C VAL A 72 6.31 3.48 -3.01
N LEU A 73 6.42 3.27 -4.32
CA LEU A 73 6.39 1.98 -4.99
C LEU A 73 7.84 1.54 -5.25
N TRP A 74 8.14 0.28 -4.95
CA TRP A 74 9.47 -0.31 -5.09
C TRP A 74 9.48 -1.40 -6.15
N ASP A 75 10.54 -1.46 -6.95
CA ASP A 75 10.83 -2.50 -7.94
C ASP A 75 9.62 -2.88 -8.83
N ASP A 76 9.08 -4.06 -8.64
CA ASP A 76 7.98 -4.64 -9.42
C ASP A 76 6.65 -3.90 -9.21
N GLN A 77 6.45 -3.31 -8.02
CA GLN A 77 5.26 -2.51 -7.71
C GLN A 77 5.12 -1.30 -8.63
N VAL A 78 6.24 -0.80 -9.17
CA VAL A 78 6.27 0.33 -10.09
C VAL A 78 5.47 0.02 -11.36
N ASP A 79 5.53 -1.22 -11.84
CA ASP A 79 4.86 -1.66 -13.06
C ASP A 79 3.48 -2.24 -12.77
N GLN A 80 3.25 -2.78 -11.57
CA GLN A 80 1.96 -3.33 -11.17
C GLN A 80 0.89 -2.26 -10.92
N VAL A 81 1.27 -1.05 -10.53
CA VAL A 81 0.34 0.00 -10.12
C VAL A 81 0.15 1.03 -11.23
N ALA A 82 -1.09 1.27 -11.62
CA ALA A 82 -1.51 2.32 -12.53
C ALA A 82 -2.36 3.39 -11.83
N THR A 83 -2.57 4.51 -12.54
CA THR A 83 -3.54 5.52 -12.08
C THR A 83 -4.95 4.96 -12.24
N GLY A 84 -5.79 5.14 -11.22
CA GLY A 84 -7.16 4.61 -11.17
C GLY A 84 -7.30 3.34 -10.33
N ASP A 85 -6.22 2.60 -10.12
CA ASP A 85 -6.23 1.35 -9.36
C ASP A 85 -6.56 1.57 -7.88
N THR A 86 -7.18 0.58 -7.26
CA THR A 86 -7.22 0.47 -5.80
C THR A 86 -6.07 -0.40 -5.34
N VAL A 87 -5.21 0.14 -4.48
CA VAL A 87 -4.08 -0.61 -3.91
C VAL A 87 -4.29 -0.84 -2.42
N ILE A 88 -3.90 -2.03 -1.98
CA ILE A 88 -3.92 -2.44 -0.57
C ILE A 88 -2.49 -2.73 -0.13
N ILE A 89 -1.98 -1.90 0.78
CA ILE A 89 -0.70 -2.11 1.44
C ILE A 89 -0.94 -2.79 2.78
N ARG A 90 -0.24 -3.89 3.04
CA ARG A 90 -0.21 -4.57 4.34
C ARG A 90 1.18 -4.47 4.96
N ASN A 91 1.23 -4.32 6.28
CA ASN A 91 2.47 -4.17 7.05
C ASN A 91 3.40 -3.09 6.48
N GLY A 92 2.81 -1.97 6.04
CA GLY A 92 3.54 -0.84 5.50
C GLY A 92 4.21 0.00 6.58
N TRP A 93 4.97 0.99 6.14
CA TRP A 93 5.64 1.95 7.00
C TRP A 93 5.41 3.37 6.50
N CYS A 94 5.03 4.27 7.40
CA CYS A 94 4.87 5.69 7.10
C CYS A 94 6.16 6.47 7.44
N LYS A 95 6.64 7.28 6.51
CA LYS A 95 7.71 8.27 6.74
C LYS A 95 7.23 9.66 6.34
N ARG A 96 7.91 10.68 6.87
CA ARG A 96 7.84 12.03 6.32
C ARG A 96 8.87 12.21 5.20
N ARG A 97 8.43 12.78 4.08
CA ARG A 97 9.27 13.13 2.92
C ARG A 97 8.79 14.46 2.37
N MET A 98 9.66 15.47 2.36
CA MET A 98 9.34 16.82 1.86
C MET A 98 8.06 17.39 2.49
N GLY A 99 7.91 17.26 3.81
CA GLY A 99 6.70 17.72 4.54
C GLY A 99 5.51 16.77 4.47
N GLU A 100 5.48 15.84 3.52
CA GLU A 100 4.33 14.96 3.29
C GLU A 100 4.47 13.59 3.95
N ARG A 101 3.32 13.01 4.32
CA ARG A 101 3.25 11.63 4.82
C ARG A 101 3.22 10.67 3.63
N VAL A 102 4.16 9.73 3.64
CA VAL A 102 4.33 8.76 2.57
C VAL A 102 4.39 7.35 3.13
N VAL A 103 3.58 6.46 2.58
CA VAL A 103 3.53 5.04 2.97
C VAL A 103 4.19 4.18 1.90
N SER A 104 4.94 3.19 2.34
CA SER A 104 5.49 2.15 1.46
C SER A 104 5.36 0.78 2.11
N THR A 105 5.61 -0.29 1.37
CA THR A 105 5.66 -1.65 1.92
C THR A 105 6.83 -1.85 2.88
N GLY A 106 7.85 -0.98 2.86
CA GLY A 106 9.08 -1.23 3.61
C GLY A 106 9.73 -2.55 3.18
N ARG A 107 10.44 -3.22 4.10
CA ARG A 107 11.16 -4.46 3.82
C ARG A 107 10.30 -5.72 3.89
N SER A 108 9.19 -5.69 4.63
CA SER A 108 8.39 -6.87 4.98
C SER A 108 6.90 -6.73 4.67
N GLY A 109 6.47 -5.56 4.22
CA GLY A 109 5.10 -5.34 3.77
C GLY A 109 4.87 -5.84 2.35
N SER A 110 3.60 -5.84 1.96
CA SER A 110 3.16 -6.25 0.63
C SER A 110 2.14 -5.26 0.07
N LEU A 111 2.04 -5.26 -1.26
CA LEU A 111 1.07 -4.47 -2.03
C LEU A 111 0.24 -5.41 -2.89
N VAL A 112 -1.07 -5.20 -2.91
CA VAL A 112 -2.01 -5.89 -3.79
C VAL A 112 -2.79 -4.85 -4.58
N VAL A 113 -2.92 -5.05 -5.88
CA VAL A 113 -3.74 -4.22 -6.77
C VAL A 113 -5.11 -4.88 -6.93
N ARG A 114 -6.18 -4.09 -6.81
CA ARG A 114 -7.56 -4.48 -7.12
C ARG A 114 -8.05 -3.64 -8.30
N ASN A 115 -8.25 -4.31 -9.43
CA ASN A 115 -8.87 -3.70 -10.60
C ASN A 115 -10.40 -3.71 -10.40
N HIS A 116 -11.04 -2.56 -10.63
CA HIS A 116 -12.50 -2.43 -10.52
C HIS A 116 -13.24 -2.85 -11.80
N SER A 117 -12.55 -3.49 -12.76
CA SER A 117 -13.08 -3.82 -14.09
C SER A 117 -14.07 -4.99 -14.11
N GLU A 118 -14.33 -5.69 -13.00
CA GLU A 118 -15.23 -6.85 -12.95
C GLU A 118 -16.59 -6.58 -12.29
N SER A 119 -16.97 -5.32 -12.03
CA SER A 119 -18.23 -4.99 -11.33
C SER A 119 -19.29 -4.34 -12.23
N ARG A 120 -19.12 -4.40 -13.55
CA ARG A 120 -20.10 -3.88 -14.53
C ARG A 120 -20.22 -4.85 -15.71
N SER A 121 -20.87 -5.97 -15.44
CA SER A 121 -21.50 -6.85 -16.43
C SER A 121 -22.73 -7.46 -15.78
#